data_AF-A0A3D0D5T6-F1
#
_entry.id   AF-A0A3D0D5T6-F1
#
_cell.length_a   1.000
_cell.length_b   1.000
_cell.length_c   1.000
_cell.angle_alpha   90.00
_cell.angle_beta   90.00
_cell.angle_gamma   90.00
#
_symmetry.space_group_name_H-M   'P 1'
#
loop_
_entity.id
_entity.type
_entity.pdbx_description
1 polymer ?
#
loop_
_entity_poly.entity_id
_entity_poly.type
_entity_poly.pdbx_seq_one_letter_code
_entity_poly.pdbx_strand_id
1 'polypeptide(L)'
;MPRLIEALRALGLEGEIASSGRWVKLQGERGWVYVVEAPWESGYYSWCDAPAERAVEFYRDAAEAIRAGLRRGAAHVAEAGRG
;
A
#
# COMPACT_ATOMS: atom_id res chain seq x y z
N MET A 1 -6.13 -9.17 -16.30
CA MET A 1 -5.37 -7.90 -16.19
C MET A 1 -4.52 -8.03 -14.91
N PRO A 2 -3.44 -7.26 -14.67
CA PRO A 2 -2.67 -7.43 -13.43
C PRO A 2 -3.57 -7.19 -12.21
N ARG A 3 -3.50 -8.06 -11.20
CA ARG A 3 -4.42 -8.06 -10.04
C ARG A 3 -4.42 -6.74 -9.26
N LEU A 4 -3.28 -6.05 -9.20
CA LEU A 4 -3.18 -4.71 -8.60
C LEU A 4 -3.92 -3.64 -9.40
N ILE A 5 -3.95 -3.73 -10.74
CA ILE A 5 -4.69 -2.80 -11.60
C ILE A 5 -6.20 -3.00 -11.41
N GLU A 6 -6.64 -4.26 -11.34
CA GLU A 6 -8.03 -4.59 -11.06
C GLU A 6 -8.45 -4.09 -9.67
N ALA A 7 -7.60 -4.27 -8.65
CA ALA A 7 -7.85 -3.77 -7.31
C ALA A 7 -7.95 -2.23 -7.26
N LEU A 8 -7.07 -1.49 -7.92
CA LEU A 8 -7.15 -0.03 -7.98
C LEU A 8 -8.45 0.46 -8.62
N ARG A 9 -8.83 -0.13 -9.75
CA ARG A 9 -10.08 0.22 -10.44
C ARG A 9 -11.31 -0.11 -9.59
N ALA A 10 -11.32 -1.27 -8.94
CA ALA A 10 -12.42 -1.68 -8.06
C ALA A 10 -12.56 -0.78 -6.83
N LEU A 11 -11.44 -0.21 -6.35
CA LEU A 11 -11.43 0.74 -5.23
C LEU A 11 -11.65 2.19 -5.67
N GLY A 12 -11.71 2.48 -6.97
CA GLY A 12 -11.84 3.85 -7.50
C GLY A 12 -10.64 4.73 -7.15
N LEU A 13 -9.44 4.15 -7.06
CA LEU A 13 -8.22 4.84 -6.65
C LEU A 13 -7.32 5.17 -7.85
N GLU A 14 -6.70 6.34 -7.79
CA GLU A 14 -5.66 6.75 -8.73
C GLU A 14 -4.27 6.53 -8.13
N GLY A 15 -3.33 6.07 -8.94
CA GLY A 15 -1.96 5.79 -8.51
C GLY A 15 -1.03 5.53 -9.69
N GLU A 16 0.27 5.63 -9.42
CA GLU A 16 1.30 5.24 -10.37
C GLU A 16 1.42 3.72 -10.37
N ILE A 17 1.45 3.13 -11.57
CA ILE A 17 1.50 1.68 -11.76
C ILE A 17 2.73 1.36 -12.62
N ALA A 18 3.50 0.36 -12.21
CA ALA A 18 4.59 -0.16 -13.01
C ALA A 18 4.11 -0.61 -14.40
N SER A 19 4.93 -0.46 -15.45
CA SER A 19 4.60 -1.04 -16.76
C SER A 19 4.38 -2.55 -16.73
N SER A 20 4.98 -3.25 -15.77
CA SER A 20 4.77 -4.69 -15.52
C SER A 20 3.47 -5.01 -14.76
N GLY A 21 2.81 -4.01 -14.19
CA GLY A 21 1.62 -4.17 -13.33
C GLY A 21 1.89 -4.79 -11.96
N ARG A 22 3.15 -5.03 -11.60
CA ARG A 22 3.54 -5.75 -10.37
C ARG A 22 3.74 -4.88 -9.15
N TRP A 23 3.73 -3.56 -9.31
CA TRP A 23 3.71 -2.67 -8.16
C TRP A 23 2.89 -1.43 -8.46
N VAL A 24 2.37 -0.84 -7.39
CA VAL A 24 1.63 0.41 -7.43
C VAL A 24 2.13 1.33 -6.33
N LYS A 25 2.13 2.63 -6.63
CA LYS A 25 2.44 3.71 -5.70
C LYS A 25 1.25 4.64 -5.63
N LEU A 26 0.81 4.91 -4.41
CA LEU A 26 -0.40 5.65 -4.09
C LEU A 26 -0.04 6.82 -3.18
N GLN A 27 -0.72 7.94 -3.36
CA GLN A 27 -0.62 9.06 -2.42
C GLN A 27 -1.54 8.75 -1.23
N GLY A 28 -0.95 8.45 -0.07
CA GLY A 28 -1.65 8.53 1.21
C GLY A 28 -1.70 9.97 1.72
N GLU A 29 -2.49 10.22 2.76
CA GLU A 29 -2.63 11.58 3.33
C GLU A 29 -1.31 12.12 3.88
N ARG A 30 -0.46 11.25 4.45
CA ARG A 30 0.77 11.62 5.16
C ARG A 30 2.06 11.14 4.48
N GLY A 31 1.95 10.46 3.34
CA GLY A 31 3.11 9.94 2.62
C GLY A 31 2.75 8.98 1.49
N TRP A 32 3.77 8.56 0.76
CA TRP A 32 3.62 7.58 -0.31
C TRP A 32 3.37 6.19 0.27
N VAL A 33 2.41 5.48 -0.33
CA VAL A 33 2.09 4.08 -0.05
C VAL A 33 2.52 3.26 -1.24
N TYR A 34 3.20 2.16 -0.99
CA TYR A 34 3.68 1.25 -2.01
C TYR A 34 3.08 -0.13 -1.77
N VAL A 35 2.65 -0.77 -2.85
CA VAL A 35 2.22 -2.17 -2.84
C VAL A 35 2.92 -2.90 -3.97
N VAL A 36 3.57 -4.00 -3.64
CA VAL A 36 4.32 -4.82 -4.59
C VAL A 36 3.81 -6.24 -4.54
N GLU A 37 3.56 -6.83 -5.68
CA GLU A 37 3.26 -8.24 -5.83
C GLU A 37 4.49 -9.09 -5.52
N ALA A 38 4.32 -10.06 -4.62
CA ALA A 38 5.36 -11.01 -4.28
C ALA A 38 5.69 -11.91 -5.49
N PRO A 39 6.91 -12.44 -5.59
CA PRO A 39 7.24 -13.45 -6.59
C PRO A 39 6.24 -14.63 -6.53
N TRP A 40 5.99 -15.22 -7.71
CA TRP A 40 5.13 -16.41 -7.87
C TRP A 40 3.66 -16.21 -7.48
N GLU A 41 3.14 -14.98 -7.56
CA GLU A 41 1.73 -14.64 -7.25
C GLU A 41 1.29 -15.06 -5.84
N SER A 42 2.24 -15.15 -4.91
CA SER A 42 2.00 -15.65 -3.55
C SER A 42 1.29 -14.65 -2.65
N GLY A 43 1.24 -13.37 -3.01
CA GLY A 43 0.58 -12.30 -2.27
C GLY A 43 1.18 -10.93 -2.58
N TYR A 44 1.05 -10.01 -1.64
CA TYR A 44 1.38 -8.60 -1.79
C TYR A 44 2.08 -8.06 -0.55
N TYR A 45 3.16 -7.33 -0.74
CA TYR A 45 3.80 -6.55 0.30
C TYR A 45 3.32 -5.11 0.23
N SER A 46 2.96 -4.52 1.36
CA SER A 46 2.59 -3.10 1.47
C SER A 46 3.41 -2.39 2.53
N TRP A 47 3.80 -1.15 2.25
CA TRP A 47 4.42 -0.24 3.22
C TRP A 47 4.10 1.22 2.92
N CYS A 48 4.28 2.09 3.91
CA CYS A 48 4.21 3.55 3.76
C CYS A 48 5.59 4.16 4.02
N ASP A 49 5.96 5.22 3.30
CA ASP A 49 7.22 5.96 3.54
C ASP A 49 7.10 7.00 4.68
N ALA A 50 5.95 7.06 5.36
CA ALA A 50 5.83 7.81 6.59
C ALA A 50 6.87 7.28 7.62
N PRO A 51 7.71 8.13 8.23
CA PRO A 51 8.84 7.70 9.07
C PRO A 51 8.48 6.77 10.23
N ALA A 52 7.26 6.88 10.76
CA ALA A 52 6.76 6.05 11.85
C ALA A 52 6.18 4.70 11.39
N GLU A 53 5.91 4.51 10.09
CA GLU A 53 5.11 3.40 9.56
C GLU A 53 5.79 2.65 8.40
N ARG A 54 7.14 2.66 8.39
CA ARG A 54 7.98 1.93 7.42
C ARG A 54 7.93 0.40 7.54
N ALA A 55 7.00 -0.14 8.32
CA ALA A 55 6.82 -1.58 8.45
C ALA A 55 6.29 -2.17 7.13
N VAL A 56 6.99 -3.17 6.60
CA VAL A 56 6.52 -3.96 5.47
C VAL A 56 5.59 -5.05 6.01
N GLU A 57 4.38 -5.12 5.47
CA GLU A 57 3.40 -6.15 5.82
C GLU A 57 3.00 -6.96 4.58
N PHE A 58 2.67 -8.24 4.80
CA PHE A 58 2.28 -9.18 3.75
C PHE A 58 0.79 -9.49 3.81
N TYR A 59 0.14 -9.52 2.65
CA TYR A 59 -1.27 -9.81 2.48
C TYR A 59 -1.47 -10.78 1.32
N ARG A 60 -2.52 -11.60 1.40
CA ARG A 60 -2.89 -12.52 0.30
C ARG A 60 -3.70 -11.83 -0.79
N ASP A 61 -4.37 -10.73 -0.45
CA ASP A 61 -5.25 -9.98 -1.34
C ASP A 61 -4.68 -8.60 -1.67
N ALA A 62 -4.82 -8.20 -2.93
CA ALA A 62 -4.31 -6.94 -3.45
C ALA A 62 -5.06 -5.73 -2.88
N ALA A 63 -6.39 -5.81 -2.78
CA ALA A 63 -7.19 -4.71 -2.27
C ALA A 63 -6.99 -4.53 -0.76
N GLU A 64 -6.81 -5.62 -0.02
CA GLU A 64 -6.44 -5.59 1.39
C GLU A 64 -5.08 -4.89 1.60
N ALA A 65 -4.06 -5.28 0.84
CA ALA A 65 -2.74 -4.64 0.89
C ALA A 65 -2.81 -3.13 0.61
N ILE A 66 -3.57 -2.72 -0.41
CA ILE A 66 -3.78 -1.31 -0.76
C ILE A 66 -4.48 -0.56 0.37
N ARG A 67 -5.58 -1.10 0.90
CA ARG A 67 -6.34 -0.46 1.99
C ARG A 67 -5.50 -0.34 3.26
N ALA A 68 -4.74 -1.37 3.61
CA ALA A 68 -3.91 -1.36 4.79
C ALA A 68 -2.76 -0.34 4.67
N GLY A 69 -2.13 -0.28 3.49
CA GLY A 69 -1.14 0.75 3.18
C GLY A 69 -1.71 2.17 3.30
N LEU A 70 -2.89 2.43 2.73
CA LEU A 70 -3.56 3.74 2.82
C LEU A 70 -3.99 4.10 4.24
N ARG A 71 -4.51 3.13 5.00
CA ARG A 71 -4.88 3.34 6.40
C ARG A 71 -3.68 3.78 7.22
N ARG A 72 -2.53 3.16 7.00
CA ARG A 72 -1.25 3.52 7.62
C ARG A 72 -0.72 4.87 7.12
N GLY A 73 -0.90 5.15 5.84
CA GLY A 73 -0.65 6.48 5.28
C GLY A 73 -1.58 7.59 5.81
N ALA A 74 -2.71 7.25 6.45
CA ALA A 74 -3.65 8.19 7.05
C ALA A 74 -3.56 8.27 8.59
N ALA A 75 -3.09 7.22 9.26
CA ALA A 75 -3.02 7.18 10.72
C ALA A 75 -1.98 8.20 11.26
N HIS A 76 -2.36 8.95 12.30
CA HIS A 76 -1.47 9.85 13.03
C HIS A 76 -0.92 9.17 14.29
N VAL A 77 0.40 9.31 14.49
CA VAL A 77 1.14 9.29 15.77
C VAL A 77 0.22 9.22 17.00
N ALA A 78 0.03 8.02 17.53
CA ALA A 78 -0.31 7.84 18.92
C ALA A 78 0.92 7.20 19.58
N GLU A 79 1.98 8.00 19.84
CA GLU A 79 3.05 7.76 20.84
C GLU A 79 4.28 8.70 20.67
N ALA A 80 4.08 10.02 20.64
CA ALA A 80 5.17 10.98 20.87
C ALA A 80 4.69 12.18 21.72
N GLY A 81 3.81 11.89 22.67
CA GLY A 81 3.23 12.87 23.60
C GLY A 81 2.86 12.20 24.92
N ARG A 82 3.84 11.62 25.61
CA ARG A 82 3.74 11.34 27.05
C ARG A 82 5.08 11.67 27.71
N GLY A 83 5.03 12.60 28.65
CA GLY A 83 6.04 12.81 29.69
C GLY A 83 6.97 13.96 29.42
#